data_AF-A0A538RM90-F1
#
_entry.id   AF-A0A538RM90-F1
#
_cell.length_a   1.000
_cell.length_b   1.000
_cell.length_c   1.000
_cell.angle_alpha   90.00
_cell.angle_beta   90.00
_cell.angle_gamma   90.00
#
_symmetry.space_group_name_H-M   'P 1'
#
loop_
_entity.id
_entity.type
_entity.pdbx_description
1 polymer ?
#
loop_
_entity_poly.entity_id
_entity_poly.type
_entity_poly.pdbx_seq_one_letter_code
_entity_poly.pdbx_strand_id
1 'polypeptide(L)'
;MVNAAELSEARTLLLGASTEAASGATVEQPHTSPLDRKSFKTIPFDPALSDTQRRELERVVALCIKTVDREAPGGHFEAYVDGGIVSTVGIDKERFKFWKCMSQNGQPLAPINK
;
A
#
# COMPACT_ATOMS: atom_id res chain seq x y z
N MET A 1 -17.71 -8.49 -37.37
CA MET A 1 -16.36 -9.06 -37.20
C MET A 1 -15.40 -8.11 -37.86
N VAL A 2 -14.62 -7.37 -37.07
CA VAL A 2 -13.64 -6.39 -37.56
C VAL A 2 -12.28 -7.04 -37.43
N ASN A 3 -11.63 -7.32 -38.57
CA ASN A 3 -10.27 -7.85 -38.62
C ASN A 3 -9.30 -6.67 -38.57
N ALA A 4 -8.47 -6.61 -37.53
CA ALA A 4 -7.31 -5.74 -37.47
C ALA A 4 -6.10 -6.53 -38.00
N ALA A 5 -5.54 -6.07 -39.12
CA ALA A 5 -4.27 -6.56 -39.65
C ALA A 5 -3.19 -5.51 -39.39
N GLU A 6 -2.08 -6.00 -38.88
CA GLU A 6 -0.91 -5.28 -38.40
C GLU A 6 -0.11 -4.51 -39.47
N LEU A 7 0.55 -3.44 -39.02
CA LEU A 7 1.74 -2.83 -39.64
C LEU A 7 2.66 -2.42 -38.47
N SER A 8 3.72 -3.17 -38.17
CA SER A 8 5.04 -3.22 -38.85
C SER A 8 5.98 -2.08 -38.43
N GLU A 9 6.92 -2.50 -37.56
CA GLU A 9 8.37 -2.24 -37.58
C GLU A 9 8.93 -0.81 -37.68
N ALA A 10 9.73 -0.47 -36.67
CA ALA A 10 11.13 -0.06 -36.84
C ALA A 10 11.89 -0.42 -35.54
N ARG A 11 12.80 -1.40 -35.55
CA ARG A 11 14.23 -1.28 -35.93
C ARG A 11 14.94 -0.15 -35.16
N THR A 12 16.10 -0.27 -34.51
CA THR A 12 17.16 -1.29 -34.51
C THR A 12 18.33 -0.66 -33.70
N LEU A 13 18.90 -1.41 -32.73
CA LEU A 13 20.34 -1.53 -32.36
C LEU A 13 21.16 -0.24 -32.01
N LEU A 14 22.28 -0.18 -31.27
CA LEU A 14 23.34 -1.04 -30.72
C LEU A 14 23.87 -0.34 -29.43
N LEU A 15 24.25 -1.03 -28.35
CA LEU A 15 25.58 -1.59 -28.03
C LEU A 15 26.75 -0.57 -27.90
N GLY A 16 27.46 -0.61 -26.76
CA GLY A 16 28.81 -0.05 -26.55
C GLY A 16 28.89 0.86 -25.31
N ALA A 17 29.23 0.37 -24.11
CA ALA A 17 30.57 0.04 -23.58
C ALA A 17 31.45 1.27 -23.26
N SER A 18 31.59 1.51 -21.96
CA SER A 18 32.72 2.03 -21.15
C SER A 18 33.60 3.16 -21.66
N THR A 19 33.71 4.22 -20.85
CA THR A 19 35.02 4.80 -20.46
C THR A 19 34.90 5.65 -19.19
N GLU A 20 35.68 5.29 -18.16
CA GLU A 20 36.14 6.19 -17.10
C GLU A 20 37.06 7.27 -17.69
N ALA A 21 37.02 8.50 -17.16
CA ALA A 21 38.21 9.35 -16.99
C ALA A 21 37.90 10.58 -16.11
N ALA A 22 38.80 10.81 -15.18
CA ALA A 22 38.81 11.89 -14.21
C ALA A 22 39.05 13.29 -14.81
N SER A 23 38.54 14.33 -14.14
CA SER A 23 39.31 15.58 -13.94
C SER A 23 38.66 16.43 -12.87
N GLY A 24 39.47 16.80 -11.87
CA GLY A 24 39.09 17.74 -10.84
C GLY A 24 38.88 19.14 -11.39
N ALA A 25 37.83 19.80 -10.93
CA ALA A 25 37.73 21.24 -10.89
C ALA A 25 36.89 21.59 -9.65
N THR A 26 37.59 22.12 -8.64
CA THR A 26 37.00 22.79 -7.48
C THR A 26 36.06 23.89 -8.00
N VAL A 27 34.76 23.74 -7.76
CA VAL A 27 33.79 24.82 -7.94
C VAL A 27 33.04 24.96 -6.62
N GLU A 28 33.19 26.14 -6.04
CA GLU A 28 32.57 26.63 -4.81
C GLU A 28 31.16 26.07 -4.57
N GLN A 29 30.90 25.67 -3.32
CA GLN A 29 29.54 25.54 -2.81
C GLN A 29 28.83 26.90 -2.94
N PRO A 30 27.72 27.01 -3.69
CA PRO A 30 26.82 28.12 -3.47
C PRO A 30 26.13 27.86 -2.13
N HIS A 31 26.49 28.64 -1.11
CA HIS A 31 25.66 28.80 0.09
C HIS A 31 24.35 29.49 -0.31
N THR A 32 23.45 28.77 -0.97
CA THR A 32 22.07 29.20 -1.14
C THR A 32 21.36 28.94 0.17
N SER A 33 21.43 29.91 1.07
CA SER A 33 20.48 30.03 2.17
C SER A 33 19.07 29.96 1.56
N PRO A 34 18.23 28.95 1.88
CA PRO A 34 16.89 28.88 1.31
C PRO A 34 16.04 29.98 1.95
N LEU A 35 16.01 31.14 1.29
CA LEU A 35 15.04 32.19 1.52
C LEU A 35 13.64 31.62 1.32
N ASP A 36 12.82 31.72 2.37
CA ASP A 36 11.36 31.57 2.34
C ASP A 36 10.84 30.19 1.92
N ARG A 37 11.27 29.13 2.61
CA ARG A 37 10.48 27.90 2.63
C ARG A 37 9.23 28.18 3.48
N LYS A 38 8.16 28.69 2.84
CA LYS A 38 6.81 28.73 3.42
C LYS A 38 6.55 27.37 4.03
N SER A 39 6.66 27.30 5.35
CA SER A 39 6.38 26.10 6.11
C SER A 39 4.90 25.85 5.93
N PHE A 40 4.55 24.93 5.03
CA PHE A 40 3.23 24.36 5.02
C PHE A 40 3.09 23.70 6.38
N LYS A 41 2.25 24.28 7.25
CA LYS A 41 1.79 23.59 8.45
C LYS A 41 1.08 22.33 7.96
N THR A 42 1.80 21.23 7.87
CA THR A 42 1.21 19.91 7.67
C THR A 42 0.31 19.71 8.88
N ILE A 43 -0.99 19.84 8.67
CA ILE A 43 -1.97 19.48 9.68
C ILE A 43 -1.69 17.99 9.95
N PRO A 44 -1.34 17.58 11.19
CA PRO A 44 -1.19 16.17 11.50
C PRO A 44 -2.50 15.51 11.11
N PHE A 45 -2.45 14.57 10.17
CA PHE A 45 -3.59 13.69 9.98
C PHE A 45 -3.92 13.09 11.34
N ASP A 46 -5.22 13.09 11.66
CA ASP A 46 -5.83 12.61 12.91
C ASP A 46 -5.05 11.41 13.45
N PRO A 47 -4.71 11.39 14.76
CA PRO A 47 -3.54 10.69 15.25
C PRO A 47 -3.60 9.22 14.87
N ALA A 48 -2.44 8.70 14.45
CA ALA A 48 -2.24 7.26 14.32
C ALA A 48 -2.89 6.54 15.51
N LEU A 49 -3.62 5.46 15.26
CA LEU A 49 -4.32 4.70 16.30
C LEU A 49 -3.41 4.55 17.52
N SER A 50 -3.95 4.84 18.71
CA SER A 50 -3.21 4.58 19.93
C SER A 50 -2.79 3.11 19.99
N ASP A 51 -1.68 2.80 20.66
CA ASP A 51 -1.19 1.42 20.74
C ASP A 51 -2.20 0.45 21.35
N THR A 52 -3.10 0.94 22.20
CA THR A 52 -4.21 0.15 22.74
C THR A 52 -5.25 -0.15 21.67
N GLN A 53 -5.68 0.84 20.89
CA GLN A 53 -6.62 0.64 19.78
C GLN A 53 -6.03 -0.25 18.68
N ARG A 54 -4.75 -0.07 18.36
CA ARG A 54 -4.05 -0.92 17.39
C ARG A 54 -4.03 -2.38 17.85
N ARG A 55 -3.62 -2.64 19.09
CA ARG A 55 -3.60 -4.02 19.64
C ARG A 55 -4.99 -4.63 19.73
N GLU A 56 -6.00 -3.83 20.01
CA GLU A 56 -7.38 -4.32 20.04
C GLU A 56 -7.85 -4.69 18.63
N LEU A 57 -7.59 -3.85 17.62
CA LEU A 57 -7.88 -4.15 16.23
C LEU A 57 -7.16 -5.43 15.78
N GLU A 58 -5.86 -5.57 16.07
CA GLU A 58 -5.07 -6.77 15.76
C GLU A 58 -5.66 -8.03 16.40
N ARG A 59 -6.13 -7.95 17.66
CA ARG A 59 -6.81 -9.07 18.32
C ARG A 59 -8.09 -9.46 17.61
N VAL A 60 -8.94 -8.49 17.28
CA VAL A 60 -10.21 -8.74 16.60
C VAL A 60 -9.96 -9.32 15.21
N VAL A 61 -8.97 -8.80 14.47
CA VAL A 61 -8.58 -9.36 13.16
C VAL A 61 -8.15 -10.82 13.31
N ALA A 62 -7.27 -11.14 14.27
CA ALA A 62 -6.83 -12.51 14.50
C ALA A 62 -7.98 -13.45 14.90
N LEU A 63 -8.94 -12.98 15.68
CA LEU A 63 -10.16 -13.72 16.03
C LEU A 63 -11.01 -14.00 14.78
N CYS A 64 -11.17 -13.00 13.92
CA CYS A 64 -11.99 -13.11 12.73
C CYS A 64 -11.35 -13.97 11.64
N ILE A 65 -10.02 -14.00 11.51
CA ILE A 65 -9.32 -14.97 10.66
C ILE A 65 -9.64 -16.40 11.10
N LYS A 66 -9.48 -16.70 12.40
CA LYS A 66 -9.82 -18.03 12.95
C LYS A 66 -11.28 -18.42 12.72
N THR A 67 -12.18 -17.43 12.72
CA THR A 67 -13.60 -17.66 12.43
C THR A 67 -13.79 -18.07 10.97
N VAL A 68 -13.13 -17.39 10.04
CA VAL A 68 -13.14 -17.76 8.62
C VAL A 68 -12.60 -19.18 8.41
N ASP A 69 -11.47 -19.53 9.02
CA ASP A 69 -10.87 -20.86 8.89
C ASP A 69 -11.82 -21.99 9.32
N ARG A 70 -12.59 -21.75 10.39
CA ARG A 70 -13.58 -22.71 10.91
C ARG A 70 -14.81 -22.82 10.02
N GLU A 71 -15.27 -21.71 9.47
CA GLU A 71 -16.53 -21.69 8.70
C GLU A 71 -16.34 -21.86 7.18
N ALA A 72 -15.11 -21.77 6.67
CA ALA A 72 -14.74 -21.97 5.28
C ALA A 72 -13.45 -22.83 5.21
N PRO A 73 -13.50 -24.09 5.68
CA PRO A 73 -12.32 -24.95 5.70
C PRO A 73 -11.81 -25.19 4.27
N GLY A 74 -10.48 -25.15 4.12
CA GLY A 74 -9.81 -25.30 2.81
C GLY A 74 -9.73 -24.00 2.00
N GLY A 75 -10.22 -22.89 2.55
CA GLY A 75 -10.02 -21.55 2.00
C GLY A 75 -8.60 -21.03 2.21
N HIS A 76 -8.16 -20.12 1.33
CA HIS A 76 -6.91 -19.37 1.48
C HIS A 76 -7.26 -17.92 1.80
N PHE A 77 -7.62 -17.67 3.06
CA PHE A 77 -7.96 -16.35 3.55
C PHE A 77 -6.84 -15.78 4.41
N GLU A 78 -6.46 -14.53 4.13
CA GLU A 78 -5.49 -13.79 4.93
C GLU A 78 -6.03 -12.39 5.21
N ALA A 79 -5.72 -11.86 6.40
CA ALA A 79 -5.96 -10.47 6.73
C ALA A 79 -4.81 -9.91 7.56
N TYR A 80 -4.47 -8.65 7.34
CA TYR A 80 -3.40 -7.96 8.07
C TYR A 80 -3.75 -6.51 8.32
N VAL A 81 -3.15 -5.94 9.38
CA VAL A 81 -3.34 -4.57 9.80
C VAL A 81 -2.10 -3.76 9.44
N ASP A 82 -2.27 -2.67 8.69
CA ASP A 82 -1.21 -1.70 8.39
C ASP A 82 -1.73 -0.29 8.64
N GLY A 83 -1.07 0.45 9.54
CA GLY A 83 -1.49 1.82 9.89
C GLY A 83 -2.93 1.95 10.40
N GLY A 84 -3.54 0.88 10.92
CA GLY A 84 -4.96 0.85 11.32
C GLY A 84 -5.94 0.50 10.21
N ILE A 85 -5.43 0.23 9.00
CA ILE A 85 -6.20 -0.23 7.85
C ILE A 85 -6.12 -1.76 7.80
N VAL A 86 -7.26 -2.43 7.64
CA VAL A 86 -7.32 -3.88 7.50
C VAL A 86 -7.37 -4.24 6.02
N SER A 87 -6.34 -4.95 5.56
CA SER A 87 -6.27 -5.53 4.21
C SER A 87 -6.65 -7.00 4.25
N THR A 88 -7.27 -7.50 3.16
CA THR A 88 -7.75 -8.88 3.07
C THR A 88 -7.39 -9.50 1.72
N VAL A 89 -7.03 -10.78 1.73
CA VAL A 89 -6.80 -11.64 0.56
C VAL A 89 -7.68 -12.88 0.73
N GLY A 90 -8.37 -13.28 -0.34
CA GLY A 90 -9.28 -14.42 -0.34
C GLY A 90 -10.46 -14.21 -1.27
N ILE A 91 -11.32 -15.21 -1.39
CA ILE A 91 -12.52 -15.14 -2.22
C ILE A 91 -13.67 -14.41 -1.50
N ASP A 92 -14.67 -13.96 -2.25
CA ASP A 92 -15.79 -13.16 -1.72
C ASP A 92 -16.50 -13.81 -0.53
N LYS A 93 -16.65 -15.14 -0.56
CA LYS A 93 -17.26 -15.91 0.53
C LYS A 93 -16.50 -15.75 1.85
N GLU A 94 -15.16 -15.79 1.80
CA GLU A 94 -14.30 -15.66 2.97
C GLU A 94 -14.27 -14.22 3.46
N ARG A 95 -14.11 -13.26 2.53
CA ARG A 95 -14.12 -11.82 2.82
C ARG A 95 -15.42 -11.39 3.47
N PHE A 96 -16.56 -11.89 3.00
CA PHE A 96 -17.86 -11.62 3.60
C PHE A 96 -17.97 -12.15 5.04
N LYS A 97 -17.49 -13.38 5.31
CA LYS A 97 -17.45 -13.95 6.67
C LYS A 97 -16.57 -13.13 7.60
N PHE A 98 -15.40 -12.73 7.11
CA PHE A 98 -14.50 -11.86 7.85
C PHE A 98 -15.16 -10.53 8.19
N TRP A 99 -15.75 -9.84 7.21
CA TRP A 99 -16.47 -8.58 7.43
C TRP A 99 -17.61 -8.71 8.42
N LYS A 100 -18.38 -9.79 8.34
CA LYS A 100 -19.44 -10.08 9.30
C LYS A 100 -18.89 -10.21 10.72
N CYS A 101 -17.81 -10.98 10.91
CA CYS A 101 -17.17 -11.13 12.21
C CYS A 101 -16.64 -9.79 12.75
N MET A 102 -15.95 -9.01 11.91
CA MET A 102 -15.43 -7.69 12.28
C MET A 102 -16.53 -6.74 12.75
N SER A 103 -17.66 -6.70 12.02
CA SER A 103 -18.83 -5.91 12.40
C SER A 103 -19.45 -6.37 13.73
N GLN A 104 -19.50 -7.68 14.00
CA GLN A 104 -20.04 -8.24 15.25
C GLN A 104 -19.15 -7.92 16.46
N ASN A 105 -17.86 -7.70 16.25
CA ASN A 105 -16.90 -7.32 17.28
C ASN A 105 -16.69 -5.80 17.39
N GLY A 106 -17.58 -4.99 16.79
CA GLY A 106 -17.53 -3.52 16.91
C GLY A 106 -16.42 -2.85 16.09
N GLN A 107 -15.81 -3.55 15.13
CA GLN A 107 -14.77 -3.05 14.23
C GLN A 107 -15.25 -3.10 12.77
N PRO A 108 -16.35 -2.40 12.41
CA PRO A 108 -16.87 -2.46 11.04
C PRO A 108 -15.84 -1.91 10.05
N LEU A 109 -15.52 -2.71 9.03
CA LEU A 109 -14.69 -2.30 7.90
C LEU A 109 -15.56 -1.51 6.91
N ALA A 110 -16.04 -0.34 7.32
CA ALA A 110 -16.81 0.52 6.46
C ALA A 110 -15.90 1.11 5.36
N PRO A 111 -16.43 1.35 4.14
CA PRO A 111 -15.74 2.21 3.18
C PRO A 111 -15.48 3.57 3.82
N ILE A 112 -14.24 4.05 3.75
CA ILE A 112 -13.91 5.44 4.11
C ILE A 112 -14.46 6.32 2.99
N ASN A 113 -15.75 6.59 2.99
CA ASN A 113 -16.37 7.65 2.19
C ASN A 113 -17.49 8.29 3.03
N LYS A 114 -17.28 9.56 3.40
CA LYS A 114 -18.34 10.48 3.80
C LYS A 114 -18.93 11.13 2.57
#